data_AF-A0A0R2KG38-F1
#
_entry.id   AF-A0A0R2KG38-F1
#
_cell.length_a   1.000
_cell.length_b   1.000
_cell.length_c   1.000
_cell.angle_alpha   90.00
_cell.angle_beta   90.00
_cell.angle_gamma   90.00
#
_symmetry.space_group_name_H-M   'P 1'
#
loop_
_entity.id
_entity.type
_entity.pdbx_description
1 polymer ?
#
loop_
_entity_poly.entity_id
_entity_poly.type
_entity_poly.pdbx_seq_one_letter_code
_entity_poly.pdbx_strand_id
1 'polypeptide(L)'
;MYSRDKMKELLDERDKLSSLDEFKIEEVWKKILSLLQSKEDLDKFTDYMDNEMTYDEFGTLTEFVDDINTEYATKHFVEALKKLFAKYPNWLSKDLETDIVESFEEELNRQEKEATEE
;
A
#
# COMPACT_ATOMS: atom_id res chain seq x y z
N MET A 1 0.56 -14.44 -5.38
CA MET A 1 2.03 -14.54 -5.38
C MET A 1 2.60 -13.27 -5.97
N TYR A 2 3.11 -12.45 -5.08
CA TYR A 2 3.74 -11.18 -5.32
C TYR A 2 5.00 -11.33 -6.19
N SER A 3 5.20 -10.37 -7.09
CA SER A 3 6.41 -10.23 -7.89
C SER A 3 6.86 -8.78 -7.83
N ARG A 4 8.04 -8.54 -7.24
CA ARG A 4 8.66 -7.22 -7.12
C ARG A 4 8.86 -6.57 -8.49
N ASP A 5 9.41 -7.32 -9.45
CA ASP A 5 9.68 -6.78 -10.78
C ASP A 5 8.37 -6.42 -11.47
N LYS A 6 7.31 -7.24 -11.28
CA LYS A 6 6.00 -6.89 -11.82
C LYS A 6 5.37 -5.68 -11.15
N MET A 7 5.56 -5.53 -9.85
CA MET A 7 5.13 -4.34 -9.11
C MET A 7 5.79 -3.09 -9.67
N LYS A 8 7.12 -3.10 -9.86
CA LYS A 8 7.86 -1.98 -10.46
C LYS A 8 7.36 -1.63 -11.85
N GLU A 9 7.13 -2.63 -12.71
CA GLU A 9 6.57 -2.41 -14.05
C GLU A 9 5.20 -1.71 -13.99
N LEU A 10 4.33 -2.10 -13.05
CA LEU A 10 2.99 -1.52 -12.93
C LEU A 10 3.02 -0.10 -12.36
N LEU A 11 3.91 0.19 -11.41
CA LEU A 11 4.09 1.54 -10.88
C LEU A 11 4.63 2.48 -11.97
N ASP A 12 5.60 2.02 -12.77
CA ASP A 12 6.11 2.76 -13.93
C ASP A 12 5.07 2.87 -15.07
N GLU A 13 4.22 1.84 -15.27
CA GLU A 13 3.07 1.92 -16.20
C GLU A 13 2.11 3.03 -15.77
N ARG A 14 1.78 3.12 -14.47
CA ARG A 14 0.93 4.18 -13.93
C ARG A 14 1.56 5.55 -14.13
N ASP A 15 2.85 5.72 -13.81
CA ASP A 15 3.54 7.03 -13.87
C ASP A 15 3.51 7.65 -15.29
N LYS A 16 3.46 6.80 -16.31
CA LYS A 16 3.39 7.22 -17.73
C LYS A 16 2.00 7.60 -18.21
N LEU A 17 0.94 7.33 -17.44
CA LEU A 17 -0.42 7.64 -17.82
C LEU A 17 -0.76 9.10 -17.56
N SER A 18 -1.59 9.67 -18.44
CA SER A 18 -2.20 10.97 -18.16
C SER A 18 -3.21 10.81 -17.03
N SER A 19 -3.33 11.80 -16.15
CA SER A 19 -4.40 11.84 -15.14
C SER A 19 -5.82 11.85 -15.75
N LEU A 20 -5.94 12.09 -17.06
CA LEU A 20 -7.21 12.01 -17.81
C LEU A 20 -7.54 10.58 -18.30
N ASP A 21 -6.59 9.65 -18.24
CA ASP A 21 -6.77 8.24 -18.63
C ASP A 21 -7.34 7.40 -17.46
N GLU A 22 -8.37 7.90 -16.77
CA GLU A 22 -8.93 7.31 -15.54
C GLU A 22 -9.20 5.80 -15.66
N PHE A 23 -9.76 5.36 -16.80
CA PHE A 23 -10.03 3.94 -17.06
C PHE A 23 -8.75 3.08 -17.04
N LYS A 24 -7.66 3.57 -17.65
CA LYS A 24 -6.39 2.83 -17.69
C LYS A 24 -5.72 2.83 -16.32
N ILE A 25 -5.83 3.93 -15.58
CA ILE A 25 -5.33 4.04 -14.21
C ILE A 25 -6.01 2.99 -13.33
N GLU A 26 -7.34 2.89 -13.41
CA GLU A 26 -8.11 1.88 -12.66
C GLU A 26 -7.70 0.44 -13.05
N GLU A 27 -7.46 0.17 -14.34
CA GLU A 27 -6.93 -1.13 -14.79
C GLU A 27 -5.55 -1.43 -14.19
N VAL A 28 -4.66 -0.45 -14.09
CA VAL A 28 -3.34 -0.63 -13.47
C VAL A 28 -3.47 -0.88 -11.97
N TRP A 29 -4.30 -0.12 -11.25
CA TRP A 29 -4.55 -0.35 -9.83
C TRP A 29 -5.10 -1.76 -9.57
N LYS A 30 -6.05 -2.24 -10.38
CA LYS A 30 -6.56 -3.62 -10.28
C LYS A 30 -5.45 -4.66 -10.44
N LYS A 31 -4.52 -4.46 -11.39
CA LYS A 31 -3.36 -5.33 -11.56
C LYS A 31 -2.44 -5.28 -10.33
N ILE A 32 -2.19 -4.09 -9.78
CA ILE A 32 -1.38 -3.90 -8.56
C ILE A 32 -2.00 -4.67 -7.39
N LEU A 33 -3.29 -4.45 -7.12
CA LEU A 33 -4.02 -5.10 -6.02
C LEU A 33 -4.06 -6.62 -6.20
N SER A 34 -4.09 -7.13 -7.44
CA SER A 34 -4.01 -8.57 -7.71
C SER A 34 -2.68 -9.21 -7.30
N LEU A 35 -1.62 -8.41 -7.09
CA LEU A 35 -0.35 -8.89 -6.53
C LEU A 35 -0.34 -8.96 -5.01
N LEU A 36 -1.34 -8.38 -4.33
CA LEU A 36 -1.42 -8.20 -2.87
C LEU A 36 -2.61 -8.98 -2.27
N GLN A 37 -2.76 -10.25 -2.66
CA GLN A 37 -3.95 -11.08 -2.36
C GLN A 37 -3.78 -11.96 -1.11
N SER A 38 -2.76 -11.70 -0.30
CA SER A 38 -2.50 -12.43 0.94
C SER A 38 -1.58 -11.65 1.86
N LYS A 39 -1.54 -12.04 3.14
CA LYS A 39 -0.58 -11.54 4.13
C LYS A 39 0.88 -11.70 3.69
N GLU A 40 1.23 -12.86 3.11
CA GLU A 40 2.60 -13.11 2.60
C GLU A 40 2.96 -12.19 1.43
N ASP A 41 2.00 -11.95 0.53
CA ASP A 41 2.20 -11.04 -0.60
C ASP A 41 2.38 -9.59 -0.12
N LEU A 42 1.61 -9.16 0.89
CA LEU A 42 1.73 -7.84 1.49
C LEU A 42 3.05 -7.66 2.25
N ASP A 43 3.51 -8.66 2.99
CA ASP A 43 4.81 -8.60 3.67
C ASP A 43 5.97 -8.45 2.67
N LYS A 44 5.96 -9.18 1.56
CA LYS A 44 6.99 -9.02 0.51
C LYS A 44 6.92 -7.64 -0.17
N PHE A 45 5.73 -7.09 -0.35
CA PHE A 45 5.58 -5.72 -0.81
C PHE A 45 6.06 -4.70 0.23
N THR A 46 5.91 -5.01 1.51
CA THR A 46 6.41 -4.17 2.61
C THR A 46 7.95 -4.09 2.60
N ASP A 47 8.64 -5.21 2.35
CA ASP A 47 10.09 -5.20 2.16
C ASP A 47 10.51 -4.25 1.04
N TYR A 48 9.72 -4.19 -0.04
CA TYR A 48 9.94 -3.26 -1.14
C TYR A 48 9.73 -1.79 -0.70
N MET A 49 8.64 -1.51 0.03
CA MET A 49 8.32 -0.19 0.60
C MET A 49 9.47 0.35 1.47
N ASP A 50 10.01 -0.47 2.37
CA ASP A 50 11.03 -0.06 3.34
C ASP A 50 12.40 0.24 2.67
N ASN A 51 12.77 -0.53 1.66
CA ASN A 51 14.16 -0.56 1.17
C ASN A 51 14.37 0.17 -0.16
N GLU A 52 13.34 0.28 -1.00
CA GLU A 52 13.53 0.60 -2.41
C GLU A 52 12.58 1.64 -2.96
N MET A 53 11.41 1.82 -2.36
CA MET A 53 10.35 2.67 -2.90
C MET A 53 10.80 4.14 -3.04
N THR A 54 10.70 4.62 -4.28
CA THR A 54 11.03 5.98 -4.67
C THR A 54 9.88 6.95 -4.35
N TYR A 55 10.12 8.26 -4.53
CA TYR A 55 9.10 9.28 -4.30
C TYR A 55 7.91 9.18 -5.25
N ASP A 56 8.16 8.91 -6.53
CA ASP A 56 7.12 8.82 -7.57
C ASP A 56 6.26 7.57 -7.39
N GLU A 57 6.91 6.44 -7.07
CA GLU A 57 6.24 5.20 -6.72
C GLU A 57 5.42 5.32 -5.44
N PHE A 58 5.92 6.07 -4.46
CA PHE A 58 5.15 6.38 -3.26
C PHE A 58 3.92 7.22 -3.59
N GLY A 59 4.03 8.20 -4.49
CA GLY A 59 2.87 8.94 -5.00
C GLY A 59 1.80 7.99 -5.56
N THR A 60 2.24 7.01 -6.36
CA THR A 60 1.34 5.96 -6.89
C THR A 60 0.74 5.10 -5.78
N LEU A 61 1.51 4.72 -4.75
CA LEU A 61 0.99 3.99 -3.58
C LEU A 61 -0.17 4.74 -2.93
N THR A 62 -0.04 6.06 -2.74
CA THR A 62 -1.10 6.85 -2.08
C THR A 62 -2.43 6.84 -2.82
N GLU A 63 -2.46 6.46 -4.09
CA GLU A 63 -3.67 6.42 -4.90
C GLU A 63 -4.50 5.15 -4.72
N PHE A 64 -3.86 4.03 -4.35
CA PHE A 64 -4.55 2.73 -4.20
C PHE A 64 -4.42 2.13 -2.79
N VAL A 65 -3.68 2.77 -1.87
CA VAL A 65 -3.39 2.19 -0.54
C VAL A 65 -4.66 1.86 0.26
N ASP A 66 -5.72 2.67 0.11
CA ASP A 66 -7.02 2.45 0.76
C ASP A 66 -7.78 1.24 0.18
N ASP A 67 -7.45 0.81 -1.04
CA ASP A 67 -8.02 -0.37 -1.67
C ASP A 67 -7.29 -1.68 -1.29
N ILE A 68 -6.16 -1.59 -0.55
CA ILE A 68 -5.48 -2.78 -0.05
C ILE A 68 -6.35 -3.43 1.01
N ASN A 69 -6.60 -4.74 0.88
CA ASN A 69 -7.39 -5.47 1.87
C ASN A 69 -6.71 -5.41 3.25
N THR A 70 -7.34 -4.69 4.19
CA THR A 70 -6.84 -4.49 5.54
C THR A 70 -6.69 -5.81 6.29
N GLU A 71 -7.47 -6.86 6.00
CA GLU A 71 -7.34 -8.18 6.65
C GLU A 71 -5.92 -8.78 6.52
N TYR A 72 -5.16 -8.36 5.50
CA TYR A 72 -3.77 -8.80 5.31
C TYR A 72 -2.74 -7.94 6.05
N ALA A 73 -3.18 -6.88 6.75
CA ALA A 73 -2.32 -5.96 7.47
C ALA A 73 -1.37 -6.68 8.40
N THR A 74 -0.13 -6.20 8.41
CA THR A 74 0.90 -6.63 9.35
C THR A 74 1.48 -5.42 10.05
N LYS A 75 2.03 -5.64 11.26
CA LYS A 75 2.74 -4.57 11.98
C LYS A 75 3.83 -3.96 11.11
N HIS A 76 4.55 -4.83 10.37
CA HIS A 76 5.60 -4.41 9.46
C HIS A 76 5.06 -3.50 8.36
N PHE A 77 3.94 -3.84 7.73
CA PHE A 77 3.29 -3.01 6.72
C PHE A 77 2.93 -1.62 7.25
N VAL A 78 2.26 -1.55 8.40
CA VAL A 78 1.84 -0.27 9.00
C VAL A 78 3.04 0.59 9.38
N GLU A 79 4.09 -0.01 9.93
CA GLU A 79 5.33 0.72 10.25
C GLU A 79 6.02 1.25 8.99
N ALA A 80 6.11 0.45 7.92
CA ALA A 80 6.68 0.88 6.65
C ALA A 80 5.86 2.03 6.03
N LEU A 81 4.53 1.95 6.07
CA LEU A 81 3.64 2.99 5.60
C LEU A 81 3.85 4.31 6.37
N LYS A 82 3.89 4.24 7.70
CA LYS A 82 4.20 5.40 8.58
C LYS A 82 5.57 6.01 8.27
N LYS A 83 6.59 5.17 8.03
CA LYS A 83 7.93 5.65 7.64
C LYS A 83 7.90 6.38 6.30
N LEU A 84 7.15 5.89 5.31
CA LEU A 84 7.03 6.53 4.01
C LEU A 84 6.32 7.89 4.11
N PHE A 85 5.21 7.99 4.86
CA PHE A 85 4.56 9.28 5.13
C PHE A 85 5.49 10.28 5.83
N ALA A 86 6.32 9.82 6.76
CA ALA A 86 7.31 10.66 7.41
C ALA A 86 8.47 11.06 6.47
N LYS A 87 8.89 10.15 5.58
CA LYS A 87 9.97 10.37 4.59
C LYS A 87 9.54 11.35 3.49
N TYR A 88 8.28 11.31 3.07
CA TYR A 88 7.73 12.09 1.98
C TYR A 88 6.50 12.91 2.45
N PRO A 89 6.71 13.94 3.27
CA PRO A 89 5.63 14.69 3.87
C PRO A 89 4.85 15.52 2.85
N ASN A 90 3.57 15.78 3.14
CA ASN A 90 2.65 16.63 2.36
C ASN A 90 2.19 16.03 1.02
N TRP A 91 2.37 14.72 0.81
CA TRP A 91 1.76 14.07 -0.34
C TRP A 91 0.24 13.95 -0.18
N LEU A 92 -0.21 13.62 1.03
CA LEU A 92 -1.62 13.65 1.40
C LEU A 92 -1.86 14.72 2.48
N SER A 93 -3.13 15.08 2.69
CA SER A 93 -3.49 15.85 3.87
C SER A 93 -3.23 15.01 5.13
N LYS A 94 -2.92 15.68 6.24
CA LYS A 94 -2.69 14.97 7.52
C LYS A 94 -3.90 14.15 7.98
N ASP A 95 -5.10 14.62 7.66
CA ASP A 95 -6.34 13.90 7.96
C ASP A 95 -6.40 12.59 7.16
N LEU A 96 -6.13 12.62 5.85
CA LEU A 96 -6.11 11.41 5.02
C LEU A 96 -4.99 10.45 5.40
N GLU A 97 -3.78 10.96 5.71
CA GLU A 97 -2.69 10.11 6.22
C GLU A 97 -3.11 9.38 7.50
N THR A 98 -3.84 10.07 8.38
CA THR A 98 -4.32 9.51 9.65
C THR A 98 -5.40 8.46 9.39
N ASP A 99 -6.41 8.76 8.58
CA ASP A 99 -7.52 7.86 8.26
C ASP A 99 -7.02 6.52 7.67
N ILE A 100 -6.07 6.59 6.73
CA ILE A 100 -5.47 5.40 6.11
C ILE A 100 -4.76 4.56 7.17
N VAL A 101 -3.90 5.18 7.97
CA VAL A 101 -3.11 4.48 8.99
C VAL A 101 -4.02 3.85 10.05
N GLU A 102 -5.01 4.59 10.54
CA GLU A 102 -5.96 4.11 11.55
C GLU A 102 -6.73 2.89 11.04
N SER A 103 -7.16 2.88 9.78
CA SER A 103 -7.88 1.73 9.19
C SER A 103 -7.07 0.42 9.27
N PHE A 104 -5.76 0.47 9.01
CA PHE A 104 -4.89 -0.71 9.16
C PHE A 104 -4.58 -1.03 10.63
N GLU A 105 -4.44 -0.02 11.50
CA GLU A 105 -4.19 -0.24 12.93
C GLU A 105 -5.40 -0.84 13.66
N GLU A 106 -6.61 -0.40 13.33
CA GLU A 106 -7.85 -0.98 13.86
C GLU A 106 -7.97 -2.46 13.53
N GLU A 107 -7.65 -2.82 12.29
CA GLU A 107 -7.64 -4.20 11.83
C GLU A 107 -6.58 -5.04 12.54
N LEU A 108 -5.35 -4.54 12.66
CA LEU A 108 -4.30 -5.21 13.44
C LEU A 108 -4.72 -5.44 14.89
N ASN A 109 -5.30 -4.43 15.53
CA ASN A 109 -5.78 -4.53 16.91
C ASN A 109 -6.92 -5.55 17.03
N ARG A 110 -7.77 -5.71 16.01
CA ARG A 110 -8.81 -6.75 15.97
C ARG A 110 -8.18 -8.14 15.93
N GLN A 111 -7.25 -8.38 15.01
CA GLN A 111 -6.54 -9.65 14.86
C GLN A 111 -5.80 -10.06 16.13
N GLU A 112 -5.18 -9.11 16.83
CA GLU A 112 -4.49 -9.37 18.10
C GLU A 112 -5.43 -9.79 19.22
N LYS A 113 -6.59 -9.14 19.34
CA LYS A 113 -7.60 -9.49 20.35
C LYS A 113 -8.11 -10.90 20.13
N GLU A 114 -8.49 -11.22 18.89
CA GLU A 114 -8.96 -12.55 18.50
C GLU A 114 -7.93 -13.64 18.85
N ALA A 115 -6.64 -13.39 18.58
CA ALA A 115 -5.56 -14.34 18.90
C ALA A 115 -5.29 -14.53 20.41
N THR A 116 -5.73 -13.60 21.26
CA THR A 116 -5.58 -13.71 22.73
C THR A 116 -6.79 -14.29 23.43
N GLU A 117 -7.92 -14.41 22.74
CA GLU A 117 -9.18 -14.96 23.26
C GLU A 117 -9.37 -16.46 22.91
N GLU A 118 -8.49 -17.05 22.10
CA GLU A 118 -8.37 -18.49 21.80
C GLU A 118 -7.46 -19.26 22.79
#